data_AF-A0A7S2RQQ6-F1
#
_entry.id   AF-A0A7S2RQQ6-F1
#
_cell.length_a   1.000
_cell.length_b   1.000
_cell.length_c   1.000
_cell.angle_alpha   90.00
_cell.angle_beta   90.00
_cell.angle_gamma   90.00
#
_symmetry.space_group_name_H-M   'P 1'
#
loop_
_entity.id
_entity.type
_entity.pdbx_description
1 polymer ?
#
loop_
_entity_poly.entity_id
_entity_poly.type
_entity_poly.pdbx_seq_one_letter_code
_entity_poly.pdbx_strand_id
1 'polypeptide(L)'
;KLYQPSRDCTLLIGKEISPIGFAALYAWRKAGMHTSSVGLARPSDLDEVMGAVYLMKMHEKGEIDVDAMLEGAMGRLQKQMEQHLGKEWTEKGLLNLPSYYDESTLGISIGHILWLHNLLFSFGMYEYCKDRYDSLKSFTYNYKKSFETNIQSMPSGNPGRSYDEKVDLTKALENHYAPDVALKKIKELHEIFEQNITDAETNEEEIDHQKWKKSYDLTVWTEMSGSLGSDALKKVLQQSCTGGRIGITETGPGARFYAEAEKYRETIQRN
;
A
#
# COMPACT_ATOMS: atom_id res chain seq x y z
N LYS A 1 14.73 -1.16 -4.50
CA LYS A 1 14.22 -2.48 -4.97
C LYS A 1 12.75 -2.27 -5.32
N LEU A 2 12.27 -2.63 -6.51
CA LEU A 2 10.81 -2.66 -6.74
C LEU A 2 10.26 -3.84 -5.94
N TYR A 3 9.04 -3.69 -5.44
CA TYR A 3 8.48 -4.63 -4.49
C TYR A 3 8.20 -6.01 -5.08
N GLN A 4 8.48 -7.04 -4.30
CA GLN A 4 8.16 -8.45 -4.57
C GLN A 4 7.15 -8.93 -3.52
N PRO A 5 5.96 -9.44 -3.91
CA PRO A 5 4.99 -9.95 -2.96
C PRO A 5 5.54 -11.14 -2.16
N SER A 6 4.96 -11.41 -0.99
CA SER A 6 5.23 -12.68 -0.28
C SER A 6 4.60 -13.85 -1.04
N ARG A 7 5.14 -15.06 -0.83
CA ARG A 7 4.65 -16.27 -1.51
C ARG A 7 3.18 -16.51 -1.23
N ASP A 8 2.77 -16.32 0.02
CA ASP A 8 1.38 -16.52 0.44
C ASP A 8 0.46 -15.50 -0.21
N CYS A 9 0.86 -14.23 -0.28
CA CYS A 9 0.09 -13.20 -0.97
C CYS A 9 -0.13 -13.58 -2.44
N THR A 10 0.90 -14.07 -3.15
CA THR A 10 0.71 -14.53 -4.52
C THR A 10 -0.17 -15.77 -4.63
N LEU A 11 -0.02 -16.75 -3.74
CA LEU A 11 -0.88 -17.94 -3.73
C LEU A 11 -2.36 -17.57 -3.49
N LEU A 12 -2.63 -16.57 -2.65
CA LEU A 12 -3.96 -16.03 -2.41
C LEU A 12 -4.50 -15.29 -3.64
N ILE A 13 -3.67 -14.56 -4.37
CA ILE A 13 -4.07 -13.96 -5.65
C ILE A 13 -4.45 -15.05 -6.66
N GLY A 14 -3.72 -16.17 -6.67
CA GLY A 14 -4.03 -17.35 -7.47
C GLY A 14 -3.06 -17.54 -8.64
N LYS A 15 -3.24 -18.64 -9.38
CA LYS A 15 -2.31 -19.05 -10.45
C LYS A 15 -2.59 -18.40 -11.80
N GLU A 16 -3.77 -17.82 -11.97
CA GLU A 16 -4.25 -17.32 -13.27
C GLU A 16 -3.84 -15.87 -13.55
N ILE A 17 -3.51 -15.12 -12.50
CA ILE A 17 -3.11 -13.72 -12.57
C ILE A 17 -1.90 -13.50 -11.66
N SER A 18 -0.90 -12.78 -12.16
CA SER A 18 0.21 -12.35 -11.31
C SER A 18 -0.24 -11.21 -10.38
N PRO A 19 0.53 -10.90 -9.33
CA PRO A 19 0.22 -9.78 -8.44
C PRO A 19 0.19 -8.42 -9.14
N ILE A 20 1.07 -8.21 -10.12
CA ILE A 20 1.06 -7.00 -10.96
C ILE A 20 -0.20 -6.98 -11.84
N GLY A 21 -0.53 -8.12 -12.47
CA GLY A 21 -1.75 -8.25 -13.27
C GLY A 21 -3.02 -8.05 -12.45
N PHE A 22 -3.09 -8.62 -11.24
CA PHE A 22 -4.19 -8.40 -10.29
C PHE A 22 -4.36 -6.92 -9.95
N ALA A 23 -3.27 -6.22 -9.61
CA ALA A 23 -3.32 -4.79 -9.29
C ALA A 23 -3.83 -3.95 -10.48
N ALA A 24 -3.39 -4.26 -11.70
CA ALA A 24 -3.85 -3.59 -12.91
C ALA A 24 -5.34 -3.86 -13.19
N LEU A 25 -5.75 -5.14 -13.19
CA LEU A 25 -7.14 -5.55 -13.41
C LEU A 25 -8.09 -4.96 -12.36
N TYR A 26 -7.70 -4.99 -11.09
CA TYR A 26 -8.47 -4.38 -10.01
C TYR A 26 -8.62 -2.86 -10.22
N ALA A 27 -7.54 -2.18 -10.58
CA ALA A 27 -7.59 -0.74 -10.84
C ALA A 27 -8.58 -0.40 -11.97
N TRP A 28 -8.57 -1.17 -13.05
CA TRP A 28 -9.43 -0.94 -14.21
C TRP A 28 -10.88 -1.35 -13.97
N ARG A 29 -11.12 -2.53 -13.40
CA ARG A 29 -12.47 -3.11 -13.24
C ARG A 29 -13.20 -2.65 -11.99
N LYS A 30 -12.50 -2.51 -10.86
CA LYS A 30 -13.12 -2.27 -9.54
C LYS A 30 -12.90 -0.84 -9.05
N ALA A 31 -11.70 -0.29 -9.21
CA ALA A 31 -11.42 1.07 -8.77
C ALA A 31 -11.88 2.16 -9.76
N GLY A 32 -12.22 1.77 -11.00
CA GLY A 32 -12.68 2.69 -12.06
C GLY A 32 -11.58 3.58 -12.64
N MET A 33 -10.33 3.14 -12.60
CA MET A 33 -9.19 3.87 -13.16
C MET A 33 -9.06 3.54 -14.65
N HIS A 34 -8.95 4.56 -15.51
CA HIS A 34 -8.78 4.38 -16.96
C HIS A 34 -7.31 4.48 -17.43
N THR A 35 -6.43 5.00 -16.58
CA THR A 35 -5.01 5.20 -16.89
C THR A 35 -4.16 4.67 -15.76
N SER A 36 -3.14 3.90 -16.10
CA SER A 36 -2.19 3.34 -15.14
C SER A 36 -0.79 3.82 -15.48
N SER A 37 -0.11 4.41 -14.49
CA SER A 37 1.34 4.56 -14.53
C SER A 37 1.96 3.31 -13.92
N VAL A 38 2.90 2.69 -14.62
CA VAL A 38 3.55 1.46 -14.16
C VAL A 38 5.03 1.76 -13.98
N GLY A 39 5.48 1.74 -12.73
CA GLY A 39 6.90 1.68 -12.41
C GLY A 39 7.38 0.24 -12.56
N LEU A 40 8.43 0.04 -13.35
CA LEU A 40 8.99 -1.28 -13.65
C LEU A 40 10.39 -1.38 -13.02
N ALA A 41 10.68 -2.45 -12.30
CA ALA A 41 12.05 -2.77 -11.85
C ALA A 41 12.84 -3.38 -12.98
N ARG A 42 12.16 -4.21 -13.77
CA ARG A 42 12.71 -5.02 -14.84
C ARG A 42 11.75 -5.04 -16.03
N PRO A 43 12.24 -5.29 -17.26
CA PRO A 43 11.40 -5.32 -18.45
C PRO A 43 10.22 -6.29 -18.34
N SER A 44 10.38 -7.46 -17.72
CA SER A 44 9.32 -8.47 -17.60
C SER A 44 8.16 -8.05 -16.70
N ASP A 45 8.32 -7.01 -15.87
CA ASP A 45 7.18 -6.43 -15.14
C ASP A 45 6.16 -5.80 -16.11
N LEU A 46 6.60 -5.39 -17.32
CA LEU A 46 5.72 -4.89 -18.37
C LEU A 46 4.90 -6.02 -18.97
N ASP A 47 5.51 -7.19 -19.17
CA ASP A 47 4.85 -8.37 -19.71
C ASP A 47 3.67 -8.79 -18.82
N GLU A 48 3.81 -8.66 -17.50
CA GLU A 48 2.73 -8.93 -16.54
C GLU A 48 1.54 -7.96 -16.69
N VAL A 49 1.80 -6.68 -16.95
CA VAL A 49 0.76 -5.70 -17.24
C VAL A 49 0.12 -5.97 -18.60
N MET A 50 0.92 -6.33 -19.61
CA MET A 50 0.41 -6.71 -20.94
C MET A 50 -0.43 -7.99 -20.86
N GLY A 51 -0.08 -8.92 -19.97
CA GLY A 51 -0.90 -10.08 -19.62
C GLY A 51 -2.27 -9.68 -19.10
N ALA A 52 -2.34 -8.70 -18.19
CA ALA A 52 -3.63 -8.15 -17.75
C ALA A 52 -4.43 -7.49 -18.89
N VAL A 53 -3.78 -6.76 -19.79
CA VAL A 53 -4.45 -6.21 -21.00
C VAL A 53 -5.01 -7.32 -21.89
N TYR A 54 -4.25 -8.41 -22.06
CA TYR A 54 -4.70 -9.57 -22.83
C TYR A 54 -5.91 -10.24 -22.19
N LEU A 55 -5.91 -10.43 -20.87
CA LEU A 55 -7.07 -10.97 -20.13
C LEU A 55 -8.31 -10.07 -20.28
N MET A 56 -8.14 -8.74 -20.20
CA MET A 56 -9.24 -7.80 -20.47
C MET A 56 -9.82 -7.97 -21.88
N LYS A 57 -8.97 -8.13 -22.90
CA LYS A 57 -9.41 -8.37 -24.27
C LYS A 57 -10.17 -9.70 -24.42
N MET A 58 -9.74 -10.75 -23.74
CA MET A 58 -10.46 -12.03 -23.71
C MET A 58 -11.82 -11.91 -23.01
N HIS A 59 -11.88 -11.12 -21.93
CA HIS A 59 -13.12 -10.82 -21.23
C HIS A 59 -14.14 -10.08 -22.11
N GLU A 60 -13.70 -9.07 -22.84
CA GLU A 60 -14.55 -8.33 -23.80
C GLU A 60 -15.14 -9.22 -24.89
N LYS A 61 -14.42 -10.29 -25.27
CA LYS A 61 -14.89 -11.29 -26.24
C LYS A 61 -15.78 -12.37 -25.62
N GLY A 62 -15.95 -12.38 -24.30
CA GLY A 62 -16.69 -13.41 -23.59
C GLY A 62 -15.96 -14.75 -23.48
N GLU A 63 -14.63 -14.77 -23.69
CA GLU A 63 -13.82 -15.99 -23.60
C GLU A 63 -13.49 -16.35 -22.14
N ILE A 64 -13.40 -15.35 -21.26
CA ILE A 64 -13.14 -15.49 -19.82
C ILE A 64 -13.97 -14.50 -19.00
N ASP A 65 -14.12 -14.78 -17.70
CA ASP A 65 -14.75 -13.87 -16.75
C ASP A 65 -13.70 -13.28 -15.78
N VAL A 66 -13.13 -12.13 -16.15
CA VAL A 66 -12.17 -11.40 -15.32
C VAL A 66 -12.80 -10.93 -14.00
N ASP A 67 -14.10 -10.63 -13.99
CA ASP A 67 -14.75 -10.21 -12.75
C ASP A 67 -14.81 -11.37 -11.76
N ALA A 68 -15.17 -12.57 -12.20
CA ALA A 68 -15.14 -13.77 -11.36
C ALA A 68 -13.73 -14.10 -10.86
N MET A 69 -12.70 -13.95 -11.70
CA MET A 69 -11.30 -14.15 -11.30
C MET A 69 -10.88 -13.16 -10.19
N LEU A 70 -11.23 -11.88 -10.35
CA LEU A 70 -10.95 -10.84 -9.36
C LEU A 70 -11.70 -11.10 -8.05
N GLU A 71 -12.98 -11.43 -8.10
CA GLU A 71 -13.77 -11.74 -6.90
C GLU A 71 -13.20 -12.97 -6.17
N GLY A 72 -12.75 -13.99 -6.90
CA GLY A 72 -12.08 -15.15 -6.31
C GLY A 72 -10.81 -14.77 -5.56
N ALA A 73 -9.96 -13.93 -6.16
CA ALA A 73 -8.73 -13.44 -5.52
C ALA A 73 -9.04 -12.54 -4.31
N MET A 74 -9.94 -11.59 -4.46
CA MET A 74 -10.38 -10.69 -3.40
C MET A 74 -10.99 -11.46 -2.23
N GLY A 75 -11.82 -12.47 -2.49
CA GLY A 75 -12.40 -13.32 -1.44
C GLY A 75 -11.35 -14.10 -0.65
N ARG A 76 -10.31 -14.62 -1.31
CA ARG A 76 -9.19 -15.30 -0.62
C ARG A 76 -8.37 -14.32 0.21
N LEU A 77 -8.04 -13.14 -0.32
CA LEU A 77 -7.32 -12.09 0.40
C LEU A 77 -8.11 -11.58 1.61
N GLN A 78 -9.41 -11.34 1.43
CA GLN A 78 -10.32 -10.91 2.49
C GLN A 78 -10.40 -11.96 3.59
N LYS A 79 -10.62 -13.23 3.24
CA LYS A 79 -10.67 -14.33 4.21
C LYS A 79 -9.36 -14.45 5.00
N GLN A 80 -8.21 -14.27 4.35
CA GLN A 80 -6.92 -14.27 5.02
C GLN A 80 -6.81 -13.11 6.03
N MET A 81 -7.23 -11.91 5.65
CA MET A 81 -7.26 -10.75 6.57
C MET A 81 -8.16 -11.00 7.77
N GLU A 82 -9.38 -11.50 7.54
CA GLU A 82 -10.34 -11.80 8.62
C GLU A 82 -9.82 -12.88 9.57
N GLN A 83 -9.10 -13.88 9.05
CA GLN A 83 -8.48 -14.93 9.87
C GLN A 83 -7.39 -14.40 10.80
N HIS A 84 -6.62 -13.39 10.37
CA HIS A 84 -5.47 -12.87 11.14
C HIS A 84 -5.85 -11.66 12.01
N LEU A 85 -6.78 -10.83 11.55
CA LEU A 85 -7.12 -9.55 12.19
C LEU A 85 -8.50 -9.56 12.86
N GLY A 86 -9.36 -10.50 12.49
CA GLY A 86 -10.76 -10.53 12.89
C GLY A 86 -11.64 -9.70 11.95
N LYS A 87 -12.85 -10.22 11.68
CA LYS A 87 -13.82 -9.62 10.75
C LYS A 87 -14.12 -8.15 11.05
N GLU A 88 -14.37 -7.81 12.32
CA GLU A 88 -14.71 -6.45 12.70
C GLU A 88 -13.57 -5.47 12.40
N TRP A 89 -12.33 -5.86 12.64
CA TRP A 89 -11.16 -5.05 12.29
C TRP A 89 -11.00 -4.90 10.79
N THR A 90 -11.20 -5.96 10.02
CA THR A 90 -11.11 -5.88 8.56
C THR A 90 -12.15 -4.92 7.96
N GLU A 91 -13.36 -4.88 8.51
CA GLU A 91 -14.44 -4.02 8.02
C GLU A 91 -14.32 -2.56 8.48
N LYS A 92 -13.82 -2.33 9.70
CA LYS A 92 -13.90 -0.99 10.35
C LYS A 92 -12.54 -0.39 10.74
N GLY A 93 -11.49 -1.21 10.80
CA GLY A 93 -10.13 -0.89 11.29
C GLY A 93 -9.44 0.31 10.67
N LEU A 94 -9.84 0.68 9.45
CA LEU A 94 -9.27 1.80 8.70
C LEU A 94 -10.27 2.94 8.47
N LEU A 95 -11.47 2.86 9.05
CA LEU A 95 -12.49 3.91 8.94
C LEU A 95 -12.30 4.97 10.02
N ASN A 96 -12.73 6.21 9.74
CA ASN A 96 -12.68 7.34 10.68
C ASN A 96 -11.29 7.62 11.26
N LEU A 97 -10.23 7.37 10.50
CA LEU A 97 -8.87 7.74 10.87
C LEU A 97 -8.58 9.17 10.40
N PRO A 98 -7.96 10.01 11.25
CA PRO A 98 -7.59 11.35 10.83
C PRO A 98 -6.45 11.29 9.81
N SER A 99 -6.41 12.30 8.94
CA SER A 99 -5.25 12.51 8.07
C SER A 99 -4.07 13.02 8.90
N TYR A 100 -2.84 12.80 8.42
CA TYR A 100 -1.65 13.44 9.01
C TYR A 100 -1.68 14.98 8.88
N TYR A 101 -2.58 15.54 8.07
CA TYR A 101 -2.87 16.97 8.03
C TYR A 101 -3.72 17.49 9.20
N ASP A 102 -4.23 16.61 10.05
CA ASP A 102 -4.94 16.99 11.27
C ASP A 102 -3.93 17.28 12.39
N GLU A 103 -4.07 18.43 13.04
CA GLU A 103 -3.19 18.88 14.13
C GLU A 103 -3.14 17.87 15.28
N SER A 104 -4.23 17.17 15.55
CA SER A 104 -4.30 16.13 16.60
C SER A 104 -3.34 14.95 16.36
N THR A 105 -2.88 14.76 15.13
CA THR A 105 -1.92 13.69 14.78
C THR A 105 -0.46 14.13 14.90
N LEU A 106 -0.19 15.45 14.98
CA LEU A 106 1.14 16.03 14.81
C LEU A 106 1.91 15.46 13.60
N GLY A 107 1.21 15.20 12.51
CA GLY A 107 1.80 14.69 11.27
C GLY A 107 2.00 13.18 11.21
N ILE A 108 1.61 12.42 12.25
CA ILE A 108 1.73 10.96 12.26
C ILE A 108 0.77 10.35 11.23
N SER A 109 1.29 9.49 10.35
CA SER A 109 0.51 8.83 9.31
C SER A 109 -0.25 7.61 9.81
N ILE A 110 -1.19 7.82 10.75
CA ILE A 110 -1.95 6.75 11.43
C ILE A 110 -2.52 5.72 10.45
N GLY A 111 -3.23 6.18 9.42
CA GLY A 111 -3.81 5.29 8.40
C GLY A 111 -2.77 4.48 7.63
N HIS A 112 -1.62 5.08 7.32
CA HIS A 112 -0.52 4.38 6.66
C HIS A 112 0.04 3.30 7.59
N ILE A 113 0.32 3.63 8.85
CA ILE A 113 0.86 2.69 9.84
C ILE A 113 -0.08 1.51 10.06
N LEU A 114 -1.38 1.74 10.28
CA LEU A 114 -2.36 0.66 10.44
C LEU A 114 -2.53 -0.19 9.18
N TRP A 115 -2.40 0.41 8.00
CA TRP A 115 -2.40 -0.36 6.76
C TRP A 115 -1.18 -1.28 6.64
N LEU A 116 0.03 -0.80 7.00
CA LEU A 116 1.23 -1.64 7.05
C LEU A 116 1.09 -2.77 8.08
N HIS A 117 0.48 -2.50 9.23
CA HIS A 117 0.12 -3.53 10.21
C HIS A 117 -0.74 -4.62 9.56
N ASN A 118 -1.82 -4.23 8.88
CA ASN A 118 -2.70 -5.20 8.23
C ASN A 118 -1.96 -6.04 7.17
N LEU A 119 -1.08 -5.43 6.37
CA LEU A 119 -0.28 -6.12 5.35
C LEU A 119 0.74 -7.10 5.95
N LEU A 120 1.45 -6.67 7.00
CA LEU A 120 2.43 -7.48 7.69
C LEU A 120 1.76 -8.72 8.31
N PHE A 121 0.69 -8.52 9.06
CA PHE A 121 0.06 -9.60 9.83
C PHE A 121 -0.83 -10.51 8.99
N SER A 122 -1.43 -10.02 7.91
CA SER A 122 -2.31 -10.86 7.06
C SER A 122 -1.55 -11.58 5.96
N PHE A 123 -0.56 -10.91 5.37
CA PHE A 123 0.10 -11.37 4.15
C PHE A 123 1.60 -11.58 4.34
N GLY A 124 2.14 -11.33 5.53
CA GLY A 124 3.56 -11.51 5.82
C GLY A 124 4.45 -10.59 5.00
N MET A 125 3.99 -9.43 4.52
CA MET A 125 4.73 -8.56 3.59
C MET A 125 5.83 -7.74 4.31
N TYR A 126 6.80 -8.40 4.93
CA TYR A 126 7.77 -7.76 5.83
C TYR A 126 8.63 -6.70 5.16
N GLU A 127 9.37 -7.04 4.10
CA GLU A 127 10.28 -6.08 3.44
C GLU A 127 9.50 -4.86 2.91
N TYR A 128 8.28 -5.08 2.42
CA TYR A 128 7.40 -3.99 2.00
C TYR A 128 7.11 -3.03 3.15
N CYS A 129 6.63 -3.58 4.25
CA CYS A 129 6.17 -2.80 5.38
C CYS A 129 7.36 -2.06 6.01
N LYS A 130 8.52 -2.70 6.09
CA LYS A 130 9.76 -2.09 6.54
C LYS A 130 10.16 -0.90 5.65
N ASP A 131 10.27 -1.11 4.34
CA ASP A 131 10.65 -0.04 3.40
C ASP A 131 9.69 1.15 3.47
N ARG A 132 8.38 0.90 3.57
CA ARG A 132 7.36 1.96 3.68
C ARG A 132 7.43 2.66 5.05
N TYR A 133 7.65 1.92 6.13
CA TYR A 133 7.77 2.48 7.47
C TYR A 133 9.03 3.34 7.60
N ASP A 134 10.17 2.87 7.08
CA ASP A 134 11.43 3.61 7.07
C ASP A 134 11.32 4.93 6.28
N SER A 135 10.53 4.94 5.20
CA SER A 135 10.21 6.19 4.49
C SER A 135 9.49 7.20 5.38
N LEU A 136 8.66 6.77 6.34
CA LEU A 136 8.00 7.67 7.28
C LEU A 136 8.97 8.22 8.35
N LYS A 137 10.07 7.51 8.63
CA LYS A 137 11.14 8.00 9.54
C LYS A 137 11.96 9.14 8.93
N SER A 138 11.91 9.32 7.61
CA SER A 138 12.67 10.37 6.92
C SER A 138 12.28 11.79 7.33
N PHE A 139 11.05 11.99 7.81
CA PHE A 139 10.58 13.29 8.30
C PHE A 139 10.70 13.41 9.82
N THR A 140 11.47 14.40 10.28
CA THR A 140 11.58 14.73 11.71
C THR A 140 10.70 15.93 12.05
N TYR A 141 9.76 15.75 12.97
CA TYR A 141 8.91 16.83 13.46
C TYR A 141 9.69 17.78 14.37
N ASN A 142 9.57 19.08 14.14
CA ASN A 142 10.20 20.10 14.96
C ASN A 142 9.18 20.74 15.90
N TYR A 143 9.22 20.35 17.18
CA TYR A 143 8.33 20.85 18.23
C TYR A 143 8.47 22.35 18.55
N LYS A 144 9.50 23.03 18.02
CA LYS A 144 9.64 24.49 18.16
C LYS A 144 8.91 25.27 17.08
N LYS A 145 8.44 24.60 16.01
CA LYS A 145 7.70 25.21 14.90
C LYS A 145 6.21 24.95 15.05
N SER A 146 5.39 25.78 14.41
CA SER A 146 3.94 25.52 14.33
C SER A 146 3.66 24.23 13.57
N PHE A 147 2.46 23.68 13.76
CA PHE A 147 2.00 22.51 13.03
C PHE A 147 2.03 22.75 11.51
N GLU A 148 1.49 23.87 11.04
CA GLU A 148 1.43 24.24 9.62
C GLU A 148 2.82 24.32 9.00
N THR A 149 3.79 24.87 9.75
CA THR A 149 5.17 24.99 9.29
C THR A 149 5.81 23.62 9.12
N ASN A 150 5.55 22.67 10.04
CA ASN A 150 6.01 21.29 9.91
C ASN A 150 5.38 20.62 8.69
N ILE A 151 4.06 20.71 8.54
CA ILE A 151 3.31 20.13 7.43
C ILE A 151 3.81 20.64 6.07
N GLN A 152 4.06 21.94 5.92
CA GLN A 152 4.58 22.52 4.69
C GLN A 152 5.99 22.04 4.32
N SER A 153 6.75 21.55 5.30
CA SER A 153 8.10 21.03 5.09
C SER A 153 8.16 19.52 4.82
N MET A 154 7.01 18.83 4.82
CA MET A 154 6.97 17.40 4.51
C MET A 154 7.30 17.14 3.03
N PRO A 155 8.03 16.05 2.73
CA PRO A 155 8.37 15.69 1.35
C PRO A 155 7.11 15.36 0.54
N SER A 156 7.09 15.76 -0.72
CA SER A 156 6.08 15.32 -1.68
C SER A 156 6.30 13.83 -2.02
N GLY A 157 5.22 13.04 -2.01
CA GLY A 157 5.26 11.61 -2.36
C GLY A 157 4.71 10.70 -1.26
N ASN A 158 5.45 10.57 -0.15
CA ASN A 158 5.01 9.80 1.03
C ASN A 158 4.94 10.70 2.28
N PRO A 159 3.95 11.60 2.33
CA PRO A 159 3.85 12.60 3.38
C PRO A 159 3.46 12.02 4.75
N GLY A 160 3.75 12.79 5.79
CA GLY A 160 3.60 12.43 7.20
C GLY A 160 4.83 11.75 7.81
N ARG A 161 4.70 11.22 9.02
CA ARG A 161 5.79 10.62 9.79
C ARG A 161 5.40 9.35 10.52
N SER A 162 6.43 8.63 10.97
CA SER A 162 6.31 7.44 11.80
C SER A 162 5.70 7.78 13.17
N TYR A 163 5.30 6.74 13.90
CA TYR A 163 4.81 6.89 15.26
C TYR A 163 5.88 7.49 16.19
N ASP A 164 5.44 8.20 17.23
CA ASP A 164 6.27 8.76 18.29
C ASP A 164 5.52 8.61 19.61
N GLU A 165 6.11 7.86 20.54
CA GLU A 165 5.53 7.55 21.85
C GLU A 165 5.22 8.78 22.70
N LYS A 166 5.85 9.92 22.42
CA LYS A 166 5.62 11.19 23.13
C LYS A 166 4.34 11.89 22.69
N VAL A 167 3.73 11.46 21.59
CA VAL A 167 2.52 12.06 21.04
C VAL A 167 1.29 11.31 21.55
N ASP A 168 0.40 12.04 22.21
CA ASP A 168 -0.90 11.51 22.64
C ASP A 168 -1.87 11.50 21.45
N LEU A 169 -2.24 10.29 21.01
CA LEU A 169 -3.18 10.08 19.91
C LEU A 169 -4.64 9.90 20.37
N THR A 170 -4.94 10.10 21.66
CA THR A 170 -6.30 9.92 22.20
C THR A 170 -7.31 10.79 21.47
N LYS A 171 -7.00 12.07 21.27
CA LYS A 171 -7.84 13.01 20.51
C LYS A 171 -7.95 12.61 19.04
N ALA A 172 -6.83 12.23 18.43
CA ALA A 172 -6.79 11.82 17.02
C ALA A 172 -7.68 10.59 16.74
N LEU A 173 -7.75 9.66 17.69
CA LEU A 173 -8.50 8.41 17.56
C LEU A 173 -9.92 8.47 18.17
N GLU A 174 -10.39 9.62 18.64
CA GLU A 174 -11.64 9.74 19.40
C GLU A 174 -12.88 9.22 18.64
N ASN A 175 -12.86 9.31 17.30
CA ASN A 175 -13.96 8.88 16.42
C ASN A 175 -13.75 7.46 15.83
N HIS A 176 -12.64 6.80 16.18
CA HIS A 176 -12.38 5.43 15.75
C HIS A 176 -13.22 4.44 16.57
N TYR A 177 -13.76 3.39 15.95
CA TYR A 177 -14.65 2.44 16.66
C TYR A 177 -13.93 1.63 17.76
N ALA A 178 -12.61 1.49 17.66
CA ALA A 178 -11.77 0.77 18.62
C ALA A 178 -10.42 1.49 18.81
N PRO A 179 -10.38 2.66 19.50
CA PRO A 179 -9.19 3.52 19.57
C PRO A 179 -8.02 2.81 20.26
N ASP A 180 -8.28 2.07 21.34
CA ASP A 180 -7.23 1.33 22.07
C ASP A 180 -6.59 0.23 21.22
N VAL A 181 -7.40 -0.46 20.41
CA VAL A 181 -6.93 -1.50 19.49
C VAL A 181 -6.07 -0.89 18.38
N ALA A 182 -6.49 0.25 17.83
CA ALA A 182 -5.70 0.99 16.85
C ALA A 182 -4.36 1.44 17.42
N LEU A 183 -4.36 2.06 18.60
CA LEU A 183 -3.13 2.49 19.26
C LEU A 183 -2.20 1.32 19.58
N LYS A 184 -2.74 0.18 20.04
CA LYS A 184 -1.97 -1.04 20.27
C LYS A 184 -1.27 -1.51 18.99
N LYS A 185 -1.98 -1.57 17.86
CA LYS A 185 -1.43 -2.01 16.56
C LYS A 185 -0.38 -1.04 16.01
N ILE A 186 -0.57 0.27 16.21
CA ILE A 186 0.43 1.29 15.87
C ILE A 186 1.73 1.07 16.64
N LYS A 187 1.62 0.87 17.97
CA LYS A 187 2.77 0.59 18.84
C LYS A 187 3.47 -0.70 18.47
N GLU A 188 2.71 -1.77 18.28
CA GLU A 188 3.23 -3.08 17.86
C GLU A 188 4.05 -2.95 16.56
N LEU A 189 3.52 -2.27 15.53
CA LEU A 189 4.27 -2.07 14.29
C LEU A 189 5.53 -1.21 14.49
N HIS A 190 5.42 -0.15 15.30
CA HIS A 190 6.57 0.71 15.61
C HIS A 190 7.68 -0.07 16.30
N GLU A 191 7.35 -0.86 17.33
CA GLU A 191 8.30 -1.69 18.06
C GLU A 191 9.02 -2.67 17.13
N ILE A 192 8.27 -3.35 16.25
CA ILE A 192 8.83 -4.28 15.26
C ILE A 192 9.88 -3.62 14.38
N PHE A 193 9.65 -2.38 13.93
CA PHE A 193 10.55 -1.67 13.01
C PHE A 193 11.55 -0.71 13.70
N GLU A 194 11.40 -0.40 14.99
CA GLU A 194 12.39 0.34 15.78
C GLU A 194 13.40 -0.55 16.47
N GLN A 195 12.97 -1.71 16.95
CA GLN A 195 13.88 -2.63 17.61
C GLN A 195 14.99 -3.11 16.68
N ASN A 196 14.86 -2.85 15.37
CA ASN A 196 15.72 -3.35 14.30
C ASN A 196 15.95 -4.84 14.56
N ILE A 197 15.23 -5.70 13.86
CA ILE A 197 15.82 -6.99 13.52
C ILE A 197 17.12 -6.65 12.74
N THR A 198 18.22 -6.45 13.47
CA THR A 198 19.35 -5.58 13.08
C THR A 198 20.25 -6.24 12.06
N ASP A 199 20.17 -7.56 11.90
CA ASP A 199 21.06 -8.30 11.04
C ASP A 199 20.24 -9.26 10.16
N ALA A 200 19.97 -8.83 8.94
CA ALA A 200 19.15 -9.54 7.96
C ALA A 200 19.69 -10.95 7.58
N GLU A 201 20.93 -11.26 7.96
CA GLU A 201 21.59 -12.55 7.76
C GLU A 201 21.41 -13.50 8.96
N THR A 202 21.16 -13.00 10.18
CA THR A 202 21.05 -13.84 11.38
C THR A 202 19.62 -14.22 11.76
N ASN A 203 18.61 -13.60 11.14
CA ASN A 203 17.23 -13.67 11.62
C ASN A 203 16.19 -14.28 10.66
N GLU A 204 16.63 -15.06 9.67
CA GLU A 204 15.69 -15.75 8.79
C GLU A 204 14.76 -16.69 9.55
N GLU A 205 15.28 -17.37 10.58
CA GLU A 205 14.49 -18.25 11.44
C GLU A 205 13.47 -17.46 12.26
N GLU A 206 13.80 -16.30 12.84
CA GLU A 206 12.83 -15.55 13.65
C GLU A 206 11.76 -14.87 12.78
N ILE A 207 12.13 -14.36 11.59
CA ILE A 207 11.17 -13.84 10.60
C ILE A 207 10.20 -14.96 10.18
N ASP A 208 10.70 -16.17 9.89
CA ASP A 208 9.87 -17.32 9.53
C ASP A 208 9.04 -17.84 10.72
N HIS A 209 9.60 -17.85 11.94
CA HIS A 209 8.91 -18.23 13.18
C HIS A 209 7.78 -17.26 13.54
N GLN A 210 7.96 -15.95 13.31
CA GLN A 210 6.90 -14.95 13.44
C GLN A 210 5.90 -14.98 12.27
N LYS A 211 6.05 -15.94 11.34
CA LYS A 211 5.26 -16.14 10.11
C LYS A 211 5.34 -14.97 9.13
N TRP A 212 6.30 -14.07 9.31
CA TRP A 212 6.53 -12.99 8.38
C TRP A 212 7.35 -13.54 7.23
N LYS A 213 6.88 -13.32 6.00
CA LYS A 213 7.50 -13.96 4.83
C LYS A 213 8.28 -12.92 4.06
N LYS A 214 9.60 -13.14 3.93
CA LYS A 214 10.38 -12.33 3.01
C LYS A 214 9.73 -12.36 1.62
N SER A 215 9.85 -11.23 0.93
CA SER A 215 9.52 -11.16 -0.48
C SER A 215 10.23 -12.30 -1.21
N TYR A 216 9.52 -13.04 -2.04
CA TYR A 216 10.14 -14.11 -2.83
C TYR A 216 10.45 -13.63 -4.23
N ASP A 217 11.48 -14.23 -4.82
CA ASP A 217 11.88 -13.85 -6.16
C ASP A 217 10.92 -14.42 -7.22
N LEU A 218 10.37 -13.51 -8.03
CA LEU A 218 9.51 -13.80 -9.17
C LEU A 218 10.32 -14.01 -10.46
N THR A 219 11.64 -14.18 -10.42
CA THR A 219 12.54 -14.41 -11.59
C THR A 219 12.35 -15.76 -12.31
N VAL A 220 11.41 -16.61 -11.91
CA VAL A 220 11.05 -17.82 -12.68
C VAL A 220 10.60 -17.51 -14.11
N TRP A 221 10.23 -16.26 -14.42
CA TRP A 221 10.16 -15.76 -15.79
C TRP A 221 11.55 -15.27 -16.21
N THR A 222 12.32 -16.17 -16.82
CA THR A 222 13.69 -15.92 -17.29
C THR A 222 13.79 -14.58 -18.00
N GLU A 223 14.56 -13.66 -17.42
CA GLU A 223 14.98 -12.44 -18.09
C GLU A 223 15.63 -12.85 -19.43
N MET A 224 15.22 -12.23 -20.54
CA MET A 224 15.97 -12.36 -21.79
C MET A 224 17.42 -12.01 -21.48
N SER A 225 18.36 -12.89 -21.85
CA SER A 225 19.78 -12.71 -21.59
C SER A 225 20.31 -11.48 -22.35
N GLY A 226 20.22 -10.32 -21.72
CA GLY A 226 20.66 -9.05 -22.26
C GLY A 226 20.87 -8.10 -21.09
N SER A 227 22.12 -7.98 -20.66
CA SER A 227 22.54 -7.13 -19.55
C SER A 227 22.20 -5.66 -19.82
N LEU A 228 21.07 -5.18 -19.30
CA LEU A 228 20.83 -3.75 -19.13
C LEU A 228 21.48 -3.34 -17.81
N GLY A 229 22.45 -2.42 -17.89
CA GLY A 229 23.24 -1.94 -16.76
C GLY A 229 22.37 -1.54 -15.58
N SER A 230 22.43 -2.34 -14.52
CA SER A 230 21.56 -2.27 -13.33
C SER A 230 21.67 -0.97 -12.52
N ASP A 231 22.63 -0.09 -12.82
CA ASP A 231 22.84 1.15 -12.08
C ASP A 231 21.91 2.30 -12.53
N ALA A 232 21.40 2.28 -13.77
CA ALA A 232 20.50 3.32 -14.27
C ALA A 232 19.03 3.09 -13.83
N LEU A 233 18.64 1.84 -13.57
CA LEU A 233 17.29 1.45 -13.15
C LEU A 233 17.05 1.61 -11.63
N LYS A 234 18.09 1.84 -10.84
CA LYS A 234 18.01 2.02 -9.37
C LYS A 234 17.18 3.24 -8.92
N LYS A 235 16.78 4.13 -9.83
CA LYS A 235 16.08 5.39 -9.51
C LYS A 235 14.65 5.49 -10.05
N VAL A 236 13.99 4.37 -10.35
CA VAL A 236 12.55 4.40 -10.69
C VAL A 236 11.74 4.38 -9.40
N LEU A 237 11.26 5.56 -9.02
CA LEU A 237 10.30 5.77 -7.93
C LEU A 237 8.95 5.15 -8.30
N GLN A 238 8.50 4.21 -7.48
CA GLN A 238 7.19 3.58 -7.54
C GLN A 238 6.13 4.51 -6.94
N GLN A 239 5.06 4.78 -7.69
CA GLN A 239 3.75 5.13 -7.12
C GLN A 239 2.67 4.41 -7.94
N SER A 240 2.57 3.09 -7.75
CA SER A 240 1.44 2.32 -8.25
C SER A 240 0.28 2.50 -7.26
N CYS A 241 -0.75 3.22 -7.71
CA CYS A 241 -2.13 3.28 -7.22
C CYS A 241 -2.46 2.66 -5.85
N THR A 242 -1.83 3.11 -4.76
CA THR A 242 -2.64 3.49 -3.60
C THR A 242 -3.06 4.91 -3.91
N GLY A 243 -4.22 5.09 -4.53
CA GLY A 243 -4.71 6.41 -4.95
C GLY A 243 -5.09 7.28 -3.76
N GLY A 244 -4.21 7.44 -2.76
CA GLY A 244 -4.45 8.24 -1.55
C GLY A 244 -5.75 7.89 -0.82
N ARG A 245 -6.43 6.78 -1.16
CA ARG A 245 -7.81 6.51 -0.76
C ARG A 245 -7.93 5.97 0.66
N ILE A 246 -6.82 5.61 1.30
CA ILE A 246 -6.78 5.37 2.74
C ILE A 246 -6.46 6.73 3.39
N GLY A 247 -7.47 7.58 3.54
CA GLY A 247 -7.35 8.91 4.15
C GLY A 247 -7.95 10.10 3.39
N ILE A 248 -8.74 9.89 2.32
CA ILE A 248 -9.57 10.97 1.77
C ILE A 248 -10.80 11.10 2.66
N THR A 249 -10.65 11.81 3.78
CA THR A 249 -11.78 12.57 4.31
C THR A 249 -12.17 13.61 3.26
N GLU A 250 -13.44 14.03 3.23
CA GLU A 250 -14.00 15.05 2.31
C GLU A 250 -13.30 16.43 2.37
N THR A 251 -12.21 16.54 3.11
CA THR A 251 -11.45 17.74 3.40
C THR A 251 -9.97 17.50 3.11
N GLY A 252 -9.45 18.14 2.06
CA GLY A 252 -8.02 18.12 1.73
C GLY A 252 -7.73 18.32 0.23
N PRO A 253 -6.45 18.43 -0.17
CA PRO A 253 -6.05 18.65 -1.56
C PRO A 253 -6.59 17.59 -2.54
N GLY A 254 -6.85 16.36 -2.07
CA GLY A 254 -7.47 15.29 -2.87
C GLY A 254 -8.93 15.56 -3.28
N ALA A 255 -9.70 16.30 -2.48
CA ALA A 255 -11.07 16.71 -2.83
C ALA A 255 -11.08 17.75 -3.96
N ARG A 256 -10.05 18.62 -4.02
CA ARG A 256 -9.84 19.53 -5.15
C ARG A 256 -9.56 18.78 -6.45
N PHE A 257 -8.71 17.77 -6.42
CA PHE A 257 -8.44 16.95 -7.61
C PHE A 257 -9.69 16.23 -8.12
N TYR A 258 -10.55 15.73 -7.22
CA TYR A 258 -11.82 15.10 -7.61
C TYR A 258 -12.77 16.12 -8.25
N ALA A 259 -12.98 17.28 -7.61
CA ALA A 259 -13.84 18.34 -8.12
C ALA A 259 -13.34 18.97 -9.44
N GLU A 260 -12.02 19.09 -9.61
CA GLU A 260 -11.40 19.56 -10.86
C GLU A 260 -11.54 18.53 -11.98
N ALA A 261 -11.35 17.23 -11.68
CA ALA A 261 -11.54 16.16 -12.65
C ALA A 261 -13.00 16.03 -13.10
N GLU A 262 -13.96 16.23 -12.18
CA GLU A 262 -15.39 16.23 -12.48
C GLU A 262 -15.77 17.41 -13.40
N LYS A 263 -15.31 18.63 -13.09
CA LYS A 263 -15.45 19.81 -13.98
C LYS A 263 -14.86 19.60 -15.37
N TYR A 264 -13.71 18.92 -15.45
CA TYR A 264 -13.07 18.64 -16.74
C TYR A 264 -13.90 17.67 -17.59
N ARG A 265 -14.49 16.65 -16.97
CA ARG A 265 -15.40 15.70 -17.65
C ARG A 265 -16.69 16.36 -18.13
N GLU A 266 -17.28 17.25 -17.33
CA GLU A 266 -18.46 18.03 -17.74
C GLU A 266 -18.17 18.94 -18.94
N THR A 267 -16.96 19.48 -19.02
CA THR A 267 -16.53 20.35 -20.11
C THR A 267 -16.33 19.56 -21.42
N ILE A 268 -15.86 18.31 -21.34
CA ILE A 268 -15.72 17.41 -22.49
C ILE A 268 -17.09 16.94 -23.00
N GLN A 269 -18.07 16.73 -22.12
CA GLN A 269 -19.42 16.30 -22.53
C GLN A 269 -20.29 17.41 -23.14
N ARG A 270 -19.87 18.68 -23.04
CA ARG A 270 -20.58 19.84 -23.59
C ARG A 270 -20.02 20.34 -24.93
N ASN A 271 -18.96 19.71 -25.43
CA ASN A 271 -18.38 19.94 -26.76
C ASN A 271 -18.57 18.70 -27.64
#